data_AF-A0A1G6U6U9-F1
#
_entry.id   AF-A0A1G6U6U9-F1
#
_cell.length_a   1.000
_cell.length_b   1.000
_cell.length_c   1.000
_cell.angle_alpha   90.00
_cell.angle_beta   90.00
_cell.angle_gamma   90.00
#
_symmetry.space_group_name_H-M   'P 1'
#
loop_
_entity.id
_entity.type
_entity.pdbx_description
1 polymer ?
#
loop_
_entity_poly.entity_id
_entity_poly.type
_entity_poly.pdbx_seq_one_letter_code
_entity_poly.pdbx_strand_id
1 'polypeptide(L)'
;MVDPSAFENFKTTAMLRAEQLLGDAAERAQQAAAKAQREHDEKKRAEQPPSKEEIDNLKAYATGPKAAPEWRRVVEKIEAGQLSWEAIASGKVGDDPDFSAAVSAQNRLAAERAVAAQQQKSQRDWDDDDFSNNSFMDKRRP
;
A
#
# COMPACT_ATOMS: atom_id res chain seq x y z
N MET A 1 -35.43 -44.06 -14.44
CA MET A 1 -34.36 -43.05 -14.57
C MET A 1 -34.99 -41.73 -14.16
N VAL A 2 -34.74 -41.27 -12.93
CA VAL A 2 -35.34 -40.04 -12.41
C VAL A 2 -34.52 -38.89 -12.95
N ASP A 3 -35.17 -37.96 -13.66
CA ASP A 3 -34.53 -36.78 -14.21
C ASP A 3 -33.99 -35.92 -13.05
N PRO A 4 -32.67 -35.70 -12.94
CA PRO A 4 -32.10 -34.87 -11.89
C PRO A 4 -32.57 -33.41 -11.96
N SER A 5 -33.12 -32.98 -13.10
CA SER A 5 -33.66 -31.63 -13.32
C SER A 5 -35.01 -31.39 -12.63
N ALA A 6 -35.72 -32.44 -12.21
CA ALA A 6 -36.99 -32.31 -11.48
C ALA A 6 -36.79 -31.81 -10.03
N PHE A 7 -35.58 -31.95 -9.48
CA PHE A 7 -35.23 -31.48 -8.13
C PHE A 7 -34.83 -30.00 -8.10
N GLU A 8 -34.66 -29.31 -9.22
CA GLU A 8 -34.32 -27.87 -9.21
C GLU A 8 -35.56 -26.97 -9.12
N ASN A 9 -36.77 -27.52 -9.24
CA ASN A 9 -38.00 -26.74 -9.43
C ASN A 9 -38.91 -26.64 -8.17
N PHE A 10 -38.41 -27.00 -6.98
CA PHE A 10 -39.20 -26.91 -5.74
C PHE A 10 -39.12 -25.55 -5.04
N LYS A 11 -38.13 -24.72 -5.38
CA LYS A 11 -37.96 -23.41 -4.76
C LYS A 11 -38.95 -22.43 -5.36
N THR A 12 -39.83 -21.90 -4.52
CA THR A 12 -40.70 -20.79 -4.92
C THR A 12 -39.88 -19.53 -5.20
N THR A 13 -40.40 -18.61 -6.01
CA THR A 13 -39.76 -17.30 -6.24
C THR A 13 -39.50 -16.55 -4.93
N ALA A 14 -40.35 -16.75 -3.92
CA ALA A 14 -40.16 -16.19 -2.59
C ALA A 14 -38.93 -16.78 -1.89
N MET A 15 -38.69 -18.10 -1.99
CA MET A 15 -37.48 -18.74 -1.46
C MET A 15 -36.22 -18.23 -2.17
N LEU A 16 -36.23 -18.16 -3.50
CA LEU A 16 -35.06 -17.67 -4.26
C LEU A 16 -34.71 -16.22 -3.86
N ARG A 17 -35.71 -15.35 -3.71
CA ARG A 17 -35.51 -13.97 -3.23
C ARG A 17 -34.98 -13.94 -1.80
N ALA A 18 -35.49 -14.80 -0.91
CA ALA A 18 -35.02 -14.88 0.47
C ALA A 18 -33.56 -15.35 0.56
N GLU A 19 -33.17 -16.34 -0.26
CA GLU A 19 -31.78 -16.82 -0.35
C GLU A 19 -30.83 -15.73 -0.86
N GLN A 20 -31.24 -14.98 -1.89
CA GLN A 20 -30.44 -13.87 -2.40
C GLN A 20 -30.25 -12.77 -1.34
N LEU A 21 -31.33 -12.36 -0.67
CA LEU A 21 -31.26 -11.37 0.40
C LEU A 21 -30.37 -11.83 1.56
N LEU A 22 -30.42 -13.13 1.89
CA LEU A 22 -29.57 -13.72 2.91
C LEU A 22 -28.10 -13.72 2.48
N GLY A 23 -27.80 -14.07 1.23
CA GLY A 23 -26.46 -14.01 0.64
C GLY A 23 -25.87 -12.60 0.70
N ASP A 24 -26.63 -11.60 0.21
CA ASP A 24 -26.22 -10.20 0.24
C ASP A 24 -26.01 -9.67 1.67
N ALA A 25 -26.84 -10.13 2.61
CA ALA A 25 -26.68 -9.78 4.02
C ALA A 25 -25.44 -10.42 4.64
N ALA A 26 -25.17 -11.69 4.31
CA ALA A 26 -23.98 -12.41 4.78
C ALA A 26 -22.69 -11.77 4.28
N GLU A 27 -22.62 -11.41 2.98
CA GLU A 27 -21.45 -10.73 2.42
C GLU A 27 -21.23 -9.37 3.09
N ARG A 28 -22.28 -8.57 3.27
CA ARG A 28 -22.18 -7.29 3.98
C ARG A 28 -21.72 -7.47 5.42
N ALA A 29 -22.23 -8.47 6.12
CA ALA A 29 -21.81 -8.79 7.49
C ALA A 29 -20.32 -9.20 7.54
N GLN A 30 -19.85 -10.01 6.59
CA GLN A 30 -18.44 -10.40 6.50
C GLN A 30 -17.53 -9.21 6.21
N GLN A 31 -17.91 -8.34 5.27
CA GLN A 31 -17.15 -7.13 4.97
C GLN A 31 -17.09 -6.18 6.18
N ALA A 32 -18.22 -6.00 6.88
CA ALA A 32 -18.28 -5.19 8.09
C ALA A 32 -17.42 -5.78 9.20
N ALA A 33 -17.46 -7.10 9.41
CA ALA A 33 -16.64 -7.78 10.41
C ALA A 33 -15.13 -7.66 10.07
N ALA A 34 -14.75 -7.85 8.81
CA ALA A 34 -13.37 -7.69 8.37
C ALA A 34 -12.88 -6.24 8.57
N LYS A 35 -13.73 -5.25 8.28
CA LYS A 35 -13.41 -3.84 8.54
C LYS A 35 -13.25 -3.56 10.04
N ALA A 36 -14.19 -4.02 10.86
CA ALA A 36 -14.13 -3.85 12.31
C ALA A 36 -12.90 -4.52 12.91
N GLN A 37 -12.52 -5.70 12.41
CA GLN A 37 -11.31 -6.40 12.85
C GLN A 37 -10.04 -5.60 12.51
N ARG A 38 -9.94 -5.06 11.30
CA ARG A 38 -8.81 -4.20 10.92
C ARG A 38 -8.70 -2.97 11.81
N GLU A 39 -9.82 -2.28 12.03
CA GLU A 39 -9.86 -1.11 12.92
C GLU A 39 -9.48 -1.47 14.36
N HIS A 40 -9.91 -2.63 14.85
CA HIS A 40 -9.54 -3.13 16.17
C HIS A 40 -8.04 -3.43 16.26
N ASP A 41 -7.48 -4.10 15.26
CA ASP A 41 -6.05 -4.46 15.23
C ASP A 41 -5.17 -3.22 15.07
N GLU A 42 -5.60 -2.23 14.28
CA GLU A 42 -4.95 -0.92 14.17
C GLU A 42 -4.94 -0.18 15.51
N LYS A 43 -6.07 -0.13 16.22
CA LYS A 43 -6.14 0.47 17.55
C LYS A 43 -5.25 -0.24 18.55
N LYS A 44 -5.29 -1.58 18.57
CA LYS A 44 -4.46 -2.39 19.46
C LYS A 44 -2.98 -2.19 19.19
N ARG A 45 -2.59 -2.01 17.92
CA ARG A 45 -1.20 -1.66 17.55
C ARG A 45 -0.83 -0.25 17.99
N ALA A 46 -1.73 0.73 17.85
CA ALA A 46 -1.50 2.10 18.32
C ALA A 46 -1.40 2.20 19.86
N GLU A 47 -2.02 1.28 20.59
CA GLU A 47 -1.92 1.17 22.05
C GLU A 47 -0.61 0.53 22.52
N GLN A 48 0.05 -0.26 21.67
CA GLN A 48 1.34 -0.85 22.02
C GLN A 48 2.44 0.21 21.91
N PRO A 49 3.38 0.26 22.88
CA PRO A 49 4.55 1.10 22.73
C PRO A 49 5.35 0.63 21.51
N PRO A 50 5.88 1.55 20.69
CA PRO A 50 6.69 1.18 19.54
C PRO A 50 7.89 0.36 20.01
N SER A 51 8.20 -0.70 19.25
CA SER A 51 9.36 -1.53 19.53
C SER A 51 10.65 -0.73 19.32
N LYS A 52 11.73 -1.15 19.98
CA LYS A 52 13.05 -0.54 19.78
C LYS A 52 13.49 -0.61 18.32
N GLU A 53 13.20 -1.71 17.64
CA GLU A 53 13.50 -1.89 16.21
C GLU A 53 12.73 -0.89 15.34
N GLU A 54 11.45 -0.63 15.62
CA GLU A 54 10.67 0.39 14.92
C GLU A 54 11.26 1.80 15.11
N ILE A 55 11.70 2.12 16.33
CA ILE A 55 12.37 3.39 16.63
C ILE A 55 13.71 3.51 15.90
N ASP A 56 14.52 2.46 15.92
CA ASP A 56 15.83 2.45 15.26
C ASP A 56 15.67 2.56 13.73
N ASN A 57 14.69 1.87 13.15
CA ASN A 57 14.35 1.97 11.74
C ASN A 57 13.89 3.39 11.36
N LEU A 58 13.03 4.00 12.18
CA LEU A 58 12.58 5.38 11.99
C LEU A 58 13.76 6.36 12.05
N LYS A 59 14.67 6.18 13.02
CA LYS A 59 15.87 7.01 13.16
C LYS A 59 16.80 6.88 11.96
N ALA A 60 17.05 5.65 11.51
CA ALA A 60 17.86 5.40 10.31
C ALA A 60 17.20 5.96 9.04
N TYR A 61 15.87 5.91 8.98
CA TYR A 61 15.12 6.50 7.88
C TYR A 61 15.26 8.03 7.85
N ALA A 62 14.99 8.69 8.98
CA ALA A 62 15.00 10.14 9.10
C ALA A 62 16.40 10.76 8.92
N THR A 63 17.46 10.04 9.32
CA THR A 63 18.85 10.49 9.16
C THR A 63 19.53 9.95 7.90
N GLY A 64 18.84 9.09 7.15
CA GLY A 64 19.40 8.42 5.99
C GLY A 64 19.54 9.34 4.76
N PRO A 65 20.36 8.94 3.76
CA PRO A 65 20.58 9.72 2.53
C PRO A 65 19.32 9.82 1.65
N LYS A 66 18.30 8.99 1.92
CA LYS A 66 17.03 8.98 1.19
C LYS A 66 15.97 9.90 1.81
N ALA A 67 16.24 10.46 2.99
CA ALA A 67 15.33 11.32 3.72
C ALA A 67 15.17 12.68 3.04
N ALA A 68 13.95 13.21 3.09
CA ALA A 68 13.67 14.61 2.79
C ALA A 68 14.50 15.55 3.70
N PRO A 69 15.07 16.65 3.17
CA PRO A 69 15.82 17.63 3.95
C PRO A 69 15.08 18.16 5.20
N GLU A 70 13.75 18.21 5.11
CA GLU A 70 12.83 18.65 6.15
C GLU A 70 12.92 17.79 7.42
N TRP A 71 13.35 16.52 7.32
CA TRP A 71 13.60 15.67 8.49
C TRP A 71 14.69 16.22 9.41
N ARG A 72 15.60 17.07 8.91
CA ARG A 72 16.64 17.68 9.76
C ARG A 72 16.05 18.52 10.88
N ARG A 73 15.00 19.29 10.61
CA ARG A 73 14.32 20.10 11.65
C ARG A 73 13.63 19.23 12.69
N VAL A 74 13.05 18.10 12.24
CA VAL A 74 12.45 17.12 13.14
C VAL A 74 13.53 16.51 14.05
N VAL A 75 14.69 16.15 13.50
CA VAL A 75 15.83 15.63 14.28
C VAL A 75 16.35 16.67 15.28
N GLU A 76 16.52 17.92 14.86
CA GLU A 76 16.92 19.02 15.75
C GLU A 76 15.96 19.20 16.94
N LYS A 77 14.64 19.13 16.70
CA LYS A 77 13.64 19.17 17.77
C LYS A 77 13.72 17.98 18.71
N ILE A 78 14.03 16.79 18.20
CA ILE A 78 14.22 15.60 19.02
C ILE A 78 15.45 15.74 19.89
N GLU A 79 16.56 16.22 19.32
CA GLU A 79 17.80 16.48 20.06
C GLU A 79 17.64 17.58 21.12
N ALA A 80 16.81 18.58 20.84
CA ALA A 80 16.40 19.61 21.80
C ALA A 80 15.41 19.10 22.88
N GLY A 81 14.97 17.84 22.82
CA GLY A 81 13.99 17.26 23.74
C GLY A 81 12.56 17.78 23.57
N GLN A 82 12.28 18.49 22.47
CA GLN A 82 10.95 19.02 22.15
C GLN A 82 10.04 17.96 21.53
N LEU A 83 10.63 16.94 20.90
CA LEU A 83 9.97 15.76 20.36
C LEU A 83 10.68 14.49 20.83
N SER A 84 9.99 13.35 20.80
CA SER A 84 10.61 12.05 21.06
C SER A 84 10.39 11.10 19.90
N TRP A 85 11.37 10.23 19.66
CA TRP A 85 11.24 9.17 18.65
C TRP A 85 10.04 8.25 18.95
N GLU A 86 9.75 8.00 20.23
CA GLU A 86 8.59 7.22 20.66
C GLU A 86 7.27 7.91 20.31
N ALA A 87 7.16 9.23 20.49
CA ALA A 87 5.97 9.99 20.11
C ALA A 87 5.76 9.94 18.59
N ILE A 88 6.84 10.01 17.81
CA ILE A 88 6.78 9.91 16.34
C ILE A 88 6.36 8.50 15.91
N ALA A 89 7.01 7.46 16.43
CA ALA A 89 6.71 6.08 16.08
C ALA A 89 5.29 5.65 16.49
N SER A 90 4.76 6.20 17.59
CA SER A 90 3.38 5.94 18.05
C SER A 90 2.33 6.85 17.39
N GLY A 91 2.73 7.77 16.50
CA GLY A 91 1.81 8.71 15.85
C GLY A 91 1.23 9.78 16.79
N LYS A 92 1.84 9.99 17.97
CA LYS A 92 1.40 10.93 19.02
C LYS A 92 2.06 12.31 18.94
N VAL A 93 2.72 12.62 17.83
CA VAL A 93 3.37 13.93 17.58
C VAL A 93 2.37 15.09 17.50
N GLY A 94 1.09 14.79 17.25
CA GLY A 94 0.06 15.81 17.05
C GLY A 94 0.27 16.56 15.73
N ASP A 95 -0.17 17.81 15.69
CA ASP A 95 -0.03 18.72 14.53
C ASP A 95 1.31 19.47 14.51
N ASP A 96 2.43 18.78 14.81
CA ASP A 96 3.75 19.45 14.68
C ASP A 96 3.99 19.82 13.20
N PRO A 97 4.18 21.12 12.90
CA PRO A 97 4.25 21.60 11.52
C PRO A 97 5.50 21.11 10.80
N ASP A 98 6.62 20.92 11.52
CA ASP A 98 7.86 20.44 10.92
C ASP A 98 7.79 18.94 10.63
N PHE A 99 7.13 18.17 11.50
CA PHE A 99 6.85 16.76 11.23
C PHE A 99 5.91 16.59 10.02
N SER A 100 4.82 17.35 9.95
CA SER A 100 3.89 17.31 8.82
C SER A 100 4.56 17.72 7.49
N ALA A 101 5.42 18.74 7.53
CA ALA A 101 6.23 19.15 6.38
C ALA A 101 7.20 18.03 5.95
N ALA A 102 7.87 17.38 6.90
CA ALA A 102 8.79 16.27 6.61
C ALA A 102 8.08 15.09 5.95
N VAL A 103 6.91 14.68 6.47
CA VAL A 103 6.11 13.61 5.87
C VAL A 103 5.63 13.99 4.46
N SER A 104 5.15 15.21 4.28
CA SER A 104 4.66 15.71 2.99
C SER A 104 5.77 15.77 1.93
N ALA A 105 6.94 16.29 2.29
CA ALA A 105 8.11 16.34 1.41
C ALA A 105 8.60 14.94 1.04
N GLN A 106 8.60 14.02 2.00
CA GLN A 106 8.99 12.63 1.79
C GLN A 106 8.05 11.90 0.81
N ASN A 107 6.74 12.11 0.94
CA ASN A 107 5.75 11.55 0.02
C ASN A 107 5.95 12.08 -1.41
N ARG A 108 6.28 13.37 -1.55
CA ARG A 108 6.59 13.97 -2.86
C ARG A 108 7.84 13.33 -3.48
N LEU A 109 8.93 13.20 -2.73
CA LEU A 109 10.15 12.53 -3.19
C LEU A 109 9.91 11.07 -3.60
N ALA A 110 9.05 10.35 -2.86
CA ALA A 110 8.69 8.98 -3.21
C ALA A 110 7.90 8.91 -4.52
N ALA A 111 6.94 9.83 -4.72
CA ALA A 111 6.17 9.92 -5.95
C ALA A 111 7.05 10.26 -7.16
N GLU A 112 7.96 11.23 -7.03
CA GLU A 112 8.92 11.59 -8.10
C GLU A 112 9.82 10.41 -8.49
N ARG A 113 10.30 9.65 -7.51
CA ARG A 113 11.10 8.44 -7.75
C ARG A 113 10.29 7.34 -8.46
N ALA A 114 9.03 7.15 -8.08
CA ALA A 114 8.16 6.17 -8.72
C ALA A 114 7.91 6.52 -10.20
N VAL A 115 7.68 7.80 -10.50
CA VAL A 115 7.53 8.29 -11.88
C VAL A 115 8.81 8.08 -12.68
N ALA A 116 9.98 8.43 -12.11
CA ALA A 116 11.27 8.24 -12.78
C ALA A 116 11.56 6.75 -13.08
N ALA A 117 11.25 5.86 -12.15
CA ALA A 117 11.43 4.42 -12.35
C ALA A 117 10.52 3.87 -13.46
N GLN A 118 9.30 4.38 -13.58
CA GLN A 118 8.36 3.99 -14.64
C GLN A 118 8.85 4.45 -16.03
N GLN A 119 9.36 5.67 -16.15
CA GLN A 119 9.92 6.18 -17.41
C GLN A 119 11.14 5.38 -17.87
N GLN A 120 12.03 5.01 -16.94
CA GLN A 120 13.22 4.22 -17.25
C GLN A 120 12.87 2.79 -17.72
N LYS A 121 11.81 2.19 -17.16
CA LYS A 121 11.32 0.88 -17.60
C LYS A 121 10.75 0.94 -19.01
N SER A 122 9.92 1.94 -19.29
CA SER A 122 9.37 2.15 -20.64
C SER A 122 10.47 2.37 -21.67
N GLN A 123 11.54 3.11 -21.34
CA GLN A 123 12.65 3.34 -22.28
C GLN A 123 13.43 2.06 -22.62
N ARG A 124 13.62 1.14 -21.66
CA ARG A 124 14.27 -0.16 -21.90
C ARG A 124 13.43 -1.10 -22.77
N ASP A 125 12.11 -1.11 -22.58
CA ASP A 125 11.23 -1.98 -23.36
C ASP A 125 11.19 -1.59 -24.85
N TRP A 126 11.53 -0.35 -25.22
CA TRP A 126 11.64 0.07 -26.64
C TRP A 126 12.98 -0.27 -27.29
N ASP A 127 14.07 -0.42 -26.53
CA ASP A 127 15.41 -0.68 -27.08
C ASP A 127 15.68 -2.16 -27.39
N ASP A 128 14.96 -3.10 -26.75
CA ASP A 128 15.17 -4.54 -26.95
C ASP A 128 14.40 -5.13 -28.16
N ASP A 129 13.37 -4.45 -28.67
CA ASP A 129 12.57 -4.95 -29.81
C ASP A 129 13.13 -4.57 -31.20
N ASP A 130 14.06 -3.61 -31.30
CA ASP A 130 14.54 -3.11 -32.60
C ASP A 130 15.81 -3.80 -33.14
N PHE A 131 16.47 -4.66 -32.34
CA PHE A 131 17.66 -5.41 -32.78
C PHE A 131 17.39 -6.80 -33.36
N SER A 132 16.15 -7.30 -33.29
CA SER A 132 15.81 -8.63 -33.81
C SER A 132 15.49 -8.67 -35.31
N ASN A 133 15.36 -7.52 -35.99
CA ASN A 133 14.86 -7.49 -37.38
C ASN A 133 15.91 -7.24 -38.48
N ASN A 134 17.19 -7.02 -38.15
CA ASN A 134 18.21 -6.71 -39.17
C ASN A 134 19.13 -7.88 -39.60
N SER A 135 18.81 -9.12 -39.23
CA SER A 135 19.60 -10.31 -39.59
C SER A 135 19.12 -11.05 -40.87
N PHE A 136 18.22 -10.45 -41.67
CA PHE A 136 17.57 -11.14 -42.80
C PHE A 136 18.01 -10.73 -44.22
N MET A 137 19.04 -9.90 -44.41
CA MET A 137 19.48 -9.49 -45.77
C MET A 137 20.98 -9.64 -46.05
N ASP A 138 21.56 -10.82 -45.82
CA ASP A 138 22.87 -11.15 -46.42
C ASP A 138 22.97 -12.59 -46.94
N LYS A 139 22.04 -12.98 -47.83
CA LYS A 139 22.12 -14.23 -48.60
C LYS A 139 21.64 -14.08 -50.03
N ARG A 140 22.15 -13.10 -50.78
CA ARG A 140 22.12 -13.12 -52.26
C ARG A 140 23.38 -12.45 -52.83
N ARG A 141 24.50 -13.18 -52.79
CA ARG A 141 25.55 -13.00 -53.80
C ARG A 141 25.36 -14.07 -54.89
N PRO A 142 25.39 -13.67 -56.18
CA PRO A 142 25.34 -14.59 -57.32
C PRO A 142 26.61 -15.44 -57.44
#